data_AF-A0A2W4JP27-F1
#
_entry.id   AF-A0A2W4JP27-F1
#
_cell.length_a   1.000
_cell.length_b   1.000
_cell.length_c   1.000
_cell.angle_alpha   90.00
_cell.angle_beta   90.00
_cell.angle_gamma   90.00
#
_symmetry.space_group_name_H-M   'P 1'
#
loop_
_entity.id
_entity.type
_entity.pdbx_description
1 polymer ?
#
loop_
_entity_poly.entity_id
_entity_poly.type
_entity_poly.pdbx_seq_one_letter_code
_entity_poly.pdbx_strand_id
1 'polypeptide(L)'
;MPLYRDDAIVLRTHKLGEADRIVTLLTKHHGKVRAVAKGVRRTSSRIGARMEPFMLADVQLYEGRSLDIVSQVETREPYARRIAQDYQLFTAATAMVETADKLVDHEREPALAQFRLLHGALG
;
A
#
# COMPACT_ATOMS: atom_id res chain seq x y z
N MET A 1 10.85 -16.84 8.65
CA MET A 1 9.91 -15.82 8.16
C MET A 1 9.42 -16.30 6.81
N PRO A 2 8.16 -16.73 6.68
CA PRO A 2 7.64 -17.12 5.38
C PRO A 2 7.61 -15.91 4.44
N LEU A 3 7.82 -16.21 3.16
CA LEU A 3 7.76 -15.27 2.06
C LEU A 3 6.41 -15.44 1.38
N TYR A 4 5.69 -14.35 1.17
CA TYR A 4 4.41 -14.39 0.49
C TYR A 4 4.29 -13.24 -0.51
N ARG A 5 3.33 -13.37 -1.44
CA ARG A 5 3.08 -12.41 -2.52
C ARG A 5 1.59 -12.11 -2.57
N ASP A 6 1.24 -10.85 -2.78
CA ASP A 6 -0.16 -10.41 -2.84
C ASP A 6 -0.33 -9.14 -3.69
N ASP A 7 -1.55 -8.92 -4.20
CA ASP A 7 -1.96 -7.63 -4.75
C ASP A 7 -2.30 -6.69 -3.59
N ALA A 8 -1.73 -5.50 -3.57
CA ALA A 8 -1.83 -4.57 -2.45
C ALA A 8 -2.05 -3.13 -2.91
N ILE A 9 -3.06 -2.47 -2.32
CA ILE A 9 -3.29 -1.03 -2.44
C ILE A 9 -2.57 -0.33 -1.29
N VAL A 10 -1.74 0.66 -1.59
CA VAL A 10 -1.08 1.49 -0.57
C VAL A 10 -2.09 2.50 -0.02
N LEU A 11 -2.49 2.32 1.24
CA LEU A 11 -3.44 3.20 1.91
C LEU A 11 -2.76 4.49 2.40
N ARG A 12 -1.63 4.34 3.08
CA ARG A 12 -0.87 5.44 3.66
C ARG A 12 0.59 5.06 3.87
N THR A 13 1.43 6.08 4.05
CA THR A 13 2.86 5.90 4.34
C THR A 13 3.29 6.77 5.52
N HIS A 14 4.26 6.28 6.28
CA HIS A 14 4.88 6.99 7.41
C HIS A 14 6.39 6.92 7.29
N LYS A 15 7.09 8.00 7.63
CA LYS A 15 8.57 8.02 7.60
C LYS A 15 9.11 7.05 8.65
N LEU A 16 10.11 6.26 8.28
CA LEU A 16 10.89 5.42 9.18
C LEU A 16 12.37 5.76 9.00
N GLY A 17 12.92 6.50 9.95
CA GLY A 17 14.27 7.06 9.81
C GLY A 17 14.43 7.88 8.53
N GLU A 18 15.65 7.87 7.98
CA GLU A 18 16.00 8.71 6.84
C GLU A 18 15.68 8.09 5.49
N ALA A 19 15.90 6.78 5.33
CA ALA A 19 15.83 6.12 4.03
C ALA A 19 14.55 5.30 3.81
N ASP A 20 13.79 5.00 4.87
CA ASP A 20 12.74 3.99 4.83
C ASP A 20 11.35 4.62 5.07
N ARG A 21 10.30 3.84 4.77
CA ARG A 21 8.93 4.13 5.18
C ARG A 21 8.26 2.90 5.75
N ILE A 22 7.34 3.10 6.67
CA ILE A 22 6.29 2.14 6.96
C ILE A 22 5.15 2.41 5.98
N VAL A 23 4.72 1.38 5.27
CA VAL A 23 3.55 1.41 4.38
C VAL A 23 2.43 0.59 5.00
N THR A 24 1.21 1.12 4.95
CA THR A 24 0.00 0.37 5.29
C THR A 24 -0.66 -0.05 3.99
N LEU A 25 -0.85 -1.35 3.83
CA LEU A 25 -1.33 -2.00 2.62
C LEU A 25 -2.69 -2.64 2.91
N LEU A 26 -3.66 -2.44 2.02
CA LEU A 26 -4.82 -3.32 1.94
C LEU A 26 -4.53 -4.36 0.87
N THR A 27 -4.31 -5.60 1.30
CA THR A 27 -3.97 -6.73 0.44
C THR A 27 -5.21 -7.53 0.10
N LYS A 28 -5.19 -8.20 -1.06
CA LYS A 28 -6.32 -8.96 -1.56
C LYS A 28 -6.61 -10.22 -0.73
N HIS A 29 -5.58 -10.89 -0.22
CA HIS A 29 -5.72 -12.17 0.49
C HIS A 29 -5.34 -12.09 1.97
N HIS A 30 -4.44 -11.18 2.36
CA HIS A 30 -3.93 -11.09 3.74
C HIS A 30 -4.53 -9.92 4.53
N GLY A 31 -5.57 -9.25 4.01
CA GLY A 31 -6.21 -8.14 4.70
C GLY A 31 -5.31 -6.92 4.82
N LYS A 32 -5.41 -6.20 5.94
CA LYS A 32 -4.51 -5.09 6.23
C LYS A 32 -3.16 -5.59 6.73
N VAL A 33 -2.10 -5.11 6.09
CA VAL A 33 -0.71 -5.43 6.42
C VAL A 33 0.09 -4.14 6.57
N ARG A 34 0.96 -4.08 7.58
CA ARG A 34 1.97 -3.03 7.71
C ARG A 34 3.34 -3.59 7.38
N ALA A 35 4.07 -2.88 6.53
CA ALA A 35 5.39 -3.33 6.09
C ALA A 35 6.40 -2.18 6.05
N VAL A 36 7.67 -2.52 6.20
CA VAL A 36 8.79 -1.62 5.98
C VAL A 36 9.22 -1.71 4.51
N ALA A 37 9.15 -0.58 3.82
CA ALA A 37 9.77 -0.38 2.52
C ALA A 37 11.17 0.22 2.72
N LYS A 38 12.18 -0.66 2.76
CA LYS A 38 13.58 -0.27 3.00
C LYS A 38 14.16 0.50 1.81
N GLY A 39 14.87 1.57 2.09
CA GLY A 39 15.53 2.42 1.10
C GLY A 39 14.58 3.13 0.14
N VAL A 40 13.27 3.13 0.40
CA VAL A 40 12.22 3.67 -0.49
C VAL A 40 12.38 5.18 -0.73
N ARG A 41 12.99 5.90 0.21
CA ARG A 41 13.22 7.35 0.13
C ARG A 41 14.54 7.74 -0.52
N ARG A 42 15.43 6.78 -0.82
CA ARG A 42 16.69 7.08 -1.53
C ARG A 42 16.36 7.54 -2.95
N THR A 43 17.09 8.51 -3.47
CA THR A 43 16.93 9.00 -4.85
C THR A 43 17.17 7.89 -5.89
N SER A 44 18.01 6.90 -5.57
CA SER A 44 18.27 5.72 -6.38
C SER A 44 17.23 4.58 -6.21
N SER A 45 16.17 4.79 -5.43
CA SER A 45 15.21 3.72 -5.12
C SER A 45 14.37 3.34 -6.34
N ARG A 46 14.36 2.05 -6.66
CA ARG A 46 13.53 1.48 -7.75
C ARG A 46 12.07 1.27 -7.35
N ILE A 47 11.76 1.32 -6.05
CA ILE A 47 10.42 1.06 -5.52
C ILE A 47 9.74 2.31 -4.93
N GLY A 48 10.46 3.44 -4.87
CA GLY A 48 9.99 4.71 -4.28
C GLY A 48 8.59 5.10 -4.72
N ALA A 49 8.43 5.39 -6.01
CA ALA A 49 7.15 5.80 -6.60
C ALA A 49 6.07 4.72 -6.54
N ARG A 50 6.46 3.43 -6.45
CA ARG A 50 5.52 2.30 -6.42
C ARG A 50 4.87 2.12 -5.06
N MET A 51 5.47 2.67 -4.01
CA MET A 51 5.04 2.59 -2.62
C MET A 51 4.51 3.94 -2.12
N GLU A 52 3.97 4.76 -3.02
CA GLU A 52 3.20 5.95 -2.68
C GLU A 52 1.71 5.59 -2.50
N PRO A 53 0.92 6.39 -1.75
CA PRO A 53 -0.52 6.19 -1.63
C PRO A 53 -1.22 6.04 -2.98
N PHE A 54 -2.34 5.30 -2.98
CA PHE A 54 -3.18 4.99 -4.15
C PHE A 54 -2.59 4.00 -5.15
N MET A 55 -1.32 3.62 -5.04
CA MET A 55 -0.72 2.62 -5.93
C MET A 55 -1.32 1.24 -5.67
N LEU A 56 -1.67 0.52 -6.74
CA LEU A 56 -1.86 -0.93 -6.68
C LEU A 56 -0.59 -1.61 -7.21
N ALA A 57 -0.02 -2.45 -6.37
CA ALA A 57 1.18 -3.20 -6.72
C ALA A 57 1.01 -4.67 -6.33
N ASP A 58 1.62 -5.54 -7.12
CA ASP A 58 1.97 -6.86 -6.67
C ASP A 58 3.22 -6.70 -5.79
N VAL A 59 3.11 -7.16 -4.55
CA VAL A 59 4.14 -7.02 -3.53
C VAL A 59 4.59 -8.38 -3.04
N GLN A 60 5.89 -8.53 -2.87
CA GLN A 60 6.47 -9.66 -2.16
C GLN A 60 6.94 -9.21 -0.77
N LEU A 61 6.54 -9.96 0.26
CA LEU A 61 6.68 -9.60 1.67
C LEU A 61 7.33 -10.75 2.45
N TYR A 62 8.32 -10.41 3.27
CA TYR A 62 8.76 -11.29 4.36
C TYR A 62 7.94 -10.99 5.61
N GLU A 63 7.25 -12.01 6.13
CA GLU A 63 6.47 -11.89 7.36
C GLU A 63 7.37 -11.60 8.57
N GLY A 64 7.12 -10.47 9.24
CA GLY A 64 7.79 -10.07 10.48
C GLY A 64 6.91 -10.21 11.71
N ARG A 65 7.47 -9.86 12.88
CA ARG A 65 6.73 -9.93 14.16
C ARG A 65 5.65 -8.84 14.29
N SER A 66 5.95 -7.64 13.79
CA SER A 66 5.08 -6.46 13.92
C SER A 66 4.98 -5.67 12.62
N LEU A 67 6.05 -5.66 11.83
CA LEU A 67 6.08 -5.10 10.50
C LEU A 67 6.72 -6.12 9.57
N ASP A 68 6.06 -6.33 8.44
CA ASP A 68 6.62 -7.13 7.36
C ASP A 68 7.70 -6.34 6.62
N ILE A 69 8.41 -6.97 5.69
CA ILE A 69 9.44 -6.29 4.90
C ILE A 69 9.12 -6.47 3.43
N VAL A 70 8.95 -5.36 2.73
CA VAL A 70 8.80 -5.35 1.27
C VAL A 70 10.13 -5.75 0.64
N SER A 71 10.16 -6.90 -0.06
CA SER A 71 11.33 -7.39 -0.78
C SER A 71 11.30 -7.07 -2.26
N GLN A 72 10.13 -7.17 -2.89
CA GLN A 72 9.92 -6.87 -4.31
C GLN A 72 8.58 -6.18 -4.53
N VAL A 73 8.52 -5.35 -5.58
CA VAL A 73 7.33 -4.59 -5.96
C VAL A 73 7.25 -4.48 -7.47
N GLU A 74 6.12 -4.89 -8.01
CA GLU A 74 5.74 -4.72 -9.41
C GLU A 74 4.47 -3.87 -9.48
N THR A 75 4.51 -2.79 -10.27
CA THR A 75 3.34 -1.94 -10.47
C THR A 75 2.27 -2.71 -11.23
N ARG A 76 1.04 -2.73 -10.69
CA ARG A 76 -0.13 -3.25 -11.38
C ARG A 76 -0.92 -2.09 -11.97
N GLU A 77 -1.31 -1.14 -11.12
CA GLU A 77 -2.04 0.05 -11.56
C GLU A 77 -1.47 1.34 -10.93
N PRO A 78 -1.01 2.31 -11.75
CA PRO A 78 -0.36 3.53 -11.29
C PRO A 78 -1.34 4.68 -11.01
N TYR A 79 -2.41 4.45 -10.24
CA TYR A 79 -3.47 5.43 -10.01
C TYR A 79 -2.98 6.77 -9.44
N ALA A 80 -1.94 6.73 -8.61
CA ALA A 80 -1.41 7.88 -7.89
C ALA A 80 -1.10 9.07 -8.80
N ARG A 81 -0.58 8.84 -10.02
CA ARG A 81 -0.23 9.95 -10.94
C ARG A 81 -1.46 10.73 -11.37
N ARG A 82 -2.51 10.04 -11.80
CA ARG A 82 -3.77 10.66 -12.24
C ARG A 82 -4.46 11.37 -11.08
N ILE A 83 -4.54 10.69 -9.93
CA ILE A 83 -5.16 11.22 -8.72
C ILE A 83 -4.43 12.47 -8.23
N ALA A 84 -3.10 12.48 -8.23
CA ALA A 84 -2.32 13.63 -7.75
C ALA A 84 -2.38 14.87 -8.67
N GLN A 85 -2.82 14.71 -9.92
CA GLN A 85 -2.92 15.81 -10.89
C GLN A 85 -4.26 16.54 -10.83
N ASP A 86 -5.26 15.98 -10.14
CA ASP A 86 -6.60 16.55 -10.00
C ASP A 86 -6.97 16.66 -8.52
N TYR A 87 -7.21 17.88 -8.05
CA TYR A 87 -7.49 18.13 -6.64
C TYR A 87 -8.78 17.44 -6.15
N GLN A 88 -9.83 17.39 -6.98
CA GLN A 88 -11.09 16.75 -6.61
C GLN A 88 -10.91 15.24 -6.49
N LEU A 89 -10.21 14.63 -7.44
CA LEU A 89 -9.86 13.21 -7.37
C LEU A 89 -8.97 12.91 -6.16
N PHE A 90 -7.98 13.77 -5.88
CA PHE A 90 -7.10 13.61 -4.73
C PHE A 90 -7.88 13.61 -3.41
N THR A 91 -8.79 14.56 -3.20
CA THR A 91 -9.60 14.62 -1.98
C THR A 91 -10.53 13.42 -1.85
N ALA A 92 -11.17 13.00 -2.95
CA ALA A 92 -12.04 11.83 -2.95
C ALA A 92 -11.27 10.53 -2.66
N ALA A 93 -10.15 10.31 -3.35
CA ALA A 93 -9.31 9.13 -3.17
C ALA A 93 -8.73 9.07 -1.74
N THR A 94 -8.35 10.22 -1.18
CA THR A 94 -7.88 10.31 0.21
C THR A 94 -8.97 9.86 1.18
N ALA A 95 -10.20 10.36 1.02
CA ALA A 95 -11.33 9.92 1.85
C ALA A 95 -11.61 8.42 1.70
N MET A 96 -11.51 7.86 0.48
CA MET A 96 -11.70 6.44 0.22
C MET A 96 -10.65 5.57 0.93
N VAL A 97 -9.36 5.90 0.81
CA VAL A 97 -8.29 5.11 1.46
C VAL A 97 -8.33 5.22 2.97
N GLU A 98 -8.64 6.40 3.53
CA GLU A 98 -8.82 6.58 4.97
C GLU A 98 -10.02 5.80 5.49
N THR A 99 -11.12 5.79 4.74
CA THR A 99 -12.32 5.02 5.09
C THR A 99 -12.02 3.53 5.07
N ALA A 100 -11.34 3.03 4.04
CA ALA A 100 -10.92 1.64 3.96
C ALA A 100 -9.98 1.26 5.12
N ASP A 101 -9.03 2.14 5.48
CA ASP A 101 -8.15 1.93 6.65
C ASP A 101 -8.97 1.86 7.94
N LYS A 102 -9.99 2.70 8.14
CA LYS A 102 -10.82 2.68 9.35
C LYS A 102 -11.80 1.50 9.42
N LEU A 103 -12.31 1.04 8.27
CA LEU A 103 -13.29 -0.06 8.21
C LEU A 103 -12.65 -1.44 8.38
N VAL A 104 -11.39 -1.61 7.97
CA VAL A 104 -10.63 -2.83 8.23
C VAL A 104 -9.88 -2.63 9.53
N ASP A 105 -10.49 -2.87 10.68
CA ASP A 105 -9.93 -2.52 11.99
C ASP A 105 -8.85 -3.50 12.50
N HIS A 106 -8.81 -4.73 11.99
CA HIS A 106 -7.83 -5.75 12.36
C HIS A 106 -6.78 -5.98 11.25
N GLU A 107 -5.52 -6.17 11.65
CA GLU A 107 -4.46 -6.61 10.75
C GLU A 107 -4.58 -8.12 10.48
N ARG A 108 -4.19 -8.56 9.28
CA ARG A 108 -4.16 -9.98 8.88
C ARG A 108 -5.52 -10.70 8.83
N GLU A 109 -6.61 -9.95 8.80
CA GLU A 109 -7.96 -10.48 8.57
C GLU A 109 -8.41 -10.25 7.12
N PRO A 110 -8.81 -11.29 6.36
CA PRO A 110 -9.21 -11.14 4.98
C PRO A 110 -10.33 -10.10 4.78
N ALA A 111 -10.04 -9.09 3.96
CA ALA A 111 -10.95 -7.97 3.69
C ALA A 111 -11.21 -7.81 2.17
N LEU A 112 -11.48 -8.93 1.49
CA LEU A 112 -11.58 -8.98 0.02
C LEU A 112 -12.66 -8.06 -0.56
N ALA A 113 -13.80 -7.91 0.14
CA ALA A 113 -14.88 -7.02 -0.30
C ALA A 113 -14.41 -5.56 -0.30
N GLN A 114 -13.75 -5.13 0.77
CA GLN A 114 -13.19 -3.79 0.93
C GLN A 114 -12.07 -3.55 -0.10
N PHE A 115 -11.21 -4.55 -0.32
CA PHE A 115 -10.18 -4.48 -1.36
C PHE A 115 -10.80 -4.26 -2.75
N ARG A 116 -11.82 -5.04 -3.13
CA ARG A 116 -12.49 -4.92 -4.43
C ARG A 116 -13.22 -3.58 -4.59
N LEU A 117 -13.91 -3.12 -3.55
CA LEU A 117 -14.59 -1.82 -3.55
C LEU A 117 -13.60 -0.67 -3.73
N LEU A 118 -12.50 -0.67 -2.96
CA LEU A 118 -11.48 0.37 -3.08
C LEU A 118 -10.78 0.32 -4.45
N HIS A 119 -10.44 -0.88 -4.93
CA HIS A 119 -9.85 -1.06 -6.25
C HIS A 119 -10.73 -0.49 -7.36
N GLY A 120 -12.03 -0.83 -7.35
CA GLY A 120 -12.99 -0.34 -8.33
C GLY A 120 -13.27 1.16 -8.24
N ALA A 121 -13.08 1.78 -7.06
CA ALA A 121 -13.28 3.21 -6.87
C ALA A 121 -12.07 4.07 -7.29
N LEU A 122 -10.85 3.51 -7.25
CA LEU A 122 -9.61 4.22 -7.63
C LEU A 122 -9.33 4.17 -9.14
N GLY A 123 -9.86 3.17 -9.85
CA GLY A 123 -9.81 3.05 -11.32
C GLY A 123 -10.76 4.04 -11.99
#